data_AF-Q14330-F1
#
_entry.id   AF-Q14330-F1
#
_cell.length_a   1.000
_cell.length_b   1.000
_cell.length_c   1.000
_cell.angle_alpha   90.00
_cell.angle_beta   90.00
_cell.angle_gamma   90.00
#
_symmetry.space_group_name_H-M   'P 1'
#
loop_
_entity.id
_entity.type
_entity.pdbx_description
1 polymer ?
#
loop_
_entity_poly.entity_id
_entity_poly.type
_entity_poly.pdbx_seq_one_letter_code
_entity_poly.pdbx_strand_id
1 'polypeptide(L)'
;MITLNNQDQPVPFNSSHPDEYKIAALVFYSCIFIIGLFVNITALWVFSCTTKKRTTVTIYMMNVALVDLIFIMTLPFRMFYYAKDEWPFGEYFCQILGALTVFYPSIALWLLAFISADRYMAIVQPKYAKELKNTCKAVLACVGVWIMTLTTTTPLLLLYKDPDKDSTPATCLKISDIIYLKAVNVLNLTRLTFFFLIPLFIMIGCYLVIIHNLLHGRTSKLKPKVKEKSIRIIITLLVQVLVCFMPFHICFAFLMLGTGENSYNPWGAFTTFLMNLSTCLDVILYYIVSKQFQARVISVMLYRNYLRSMRRKSFRSGSLRSLSNINSEML
;
A
#
# COMPACT_ATOMS: atom_id res chain seq x y z
N MET A 1 50.77 10.41 33.26
CA MET A 1 49.30 10.23 33.24
C MET A 1 48.85 10.62 31.83
N ILE A 2 48.77 9.67 30.90
CA ILE A 2 48.40 9.92 29.51
C ILE A 2 46.88 9.79 29.43
N THR A 3 46.19 10.92 29.38
CA THR A 3 44.73 10.99 29.25
C THR A 3 44.32 10.64 27.82
N LEU A 4 43.95 9.37 27.63
CA LEU A 4 43.15 8.90 26.50
C LEU A 4 41.72 9.43 26.67
N ASN A 5 41.44 10.64 26.17
CA ASN A 5 40.07 11.11 26.00
C ASN A 5 39.60 10.72 24.59
N ASN A 6 39.27 9.44 24.42
CA ASN A 6 38.36 8.99 23.37
C ASN A 6 36.93 9.19 23.89
N GLN A 7 36.37 10.36 23.62
CA GLN A 7 34.94 10.45 23.38
C GLN A 7 34.80 11.11 22.03
N ASP A 8 34.72 10.27 20.98
CA ASP A 8 34.01 10.62 19.77
C ASP A 8 32.58 10.98 20.21
N GLN A 9 32.37 12.26 20.50
CA GLN A 9 31.03 12.81 20.56
C GLN A 9 30.43 12.51 19.18
N PRO A 10 29.30 11.79 19.08
CA PRO A 10 28.63 11.68 17.80
C PRO A 10 28.32 13.11 17.36
N VAL A 11 28.96 13.55 16.28
CA VAL A 11 28.63 14.78 15.59
C VAL A 11 27.10 14.79 15.47
N PRO A 12 26.39 15.84 15.91
CA PRO A 12 24.95 15.91 15.74
C PRO A 12 24.71 15.86 14.24
N PHE A 13 24.31 14.68 13.76
CA PHE A 13 24.06 14.44 12.35
C PHE A 13 22.91 15.38 12.00
N ASN A 14 23.14 16.31 11.09
CA ASN A 14 22.11 17.24 10.63
C ASN A 14 21.12 16.43 9.75
N SER A 15 20.34 15.58 10.40
CA SER A 15 19.37 14.62 9.84
C SER A 15 18.05 15.30 9.45
N SER A 16 18.00 16.63 9.55
CA SER A 16 16.86 17.42 9.12
C SER A 16 16.72 17.29 7.60
N HIS A 17 15.64 16.65 7.16
CA HIS A 17 15.32 16.58 5.74
C HIS A 17 15.19 18.00 5.16
N PRO A 18 15.49 18.21 3.88
CA PRO A 18 15.22 19.49 3.22
C PRO A 18 13.74 19.89 3.35
N ASP A 19 13.46 21.18 3.57
CA ASP A 19 12.08 21.67 3.73
C ASP A 19 11.21 21.36 2.50
N GLU A 20 11.79 21.38 1.30
CA GLU A 20 11.13 20.98 0.06
C GLU A 20 10.61 19.54 0.12
N TYR A 21 11.42 18.63 0.68
CA TYR A 21 11.03 17.23 0.87
C TYR A 21 9.90 17.11 1.91
N LYS A 22 9.99 17.85 3.02
CA LYS A 22 8.94 17.85 4.05
C LYS A 22 7.61 18.31 3.47
N ILE A 23 7.60 19.40 2.71
CA ILE A 23 6.39 19.91 2.05
C ILE A 23 5.83 18.88 1.07
N ALA A 24 6.69 18.28 0.22
CA ALA A 24 6.27 17.25 -0.72
C ALA A 24 5.69 16.01 0.01
N ALA A 25 6.33 15.57 1.09
CA ALA A 25 5.88 14.47 1.93
C ALA A 25 4.51 14.76 2.55
N LEU A 26 4.30 15.96 3.11
CA LEU A 26 3.02 16.37 3.70
C LEU A 26 1.89 16.35 2.69
N VAL A 27 2.09 16.92 1.50
CA VAL A 27 1.09 16.92 0.43
C VAL A 27 0.80 15.50 -0.03
N PHE A 28 1.84 14.72 -0.30
CA PHE A 28 1.71 13.35 -0.80
C PHE A 28 0.99 12.44 0.22
N TYR A 29 1.43 12.41 1.47
CA TYR A 29 0.80 11.61 2.51
C TYR A 29 -0.62 12.05 2.84
N SER A 30 -0.93 13.35 2.74
CA SER A 30 -2.31 13.84 2.89
C SER A 30 -3.22 13.26 1.79
N CYS A 31 -2.77 13.27 0.53
CA CYS A 31 -3.51 12.69 -0.58
C CYS A 31 -3.69 11.18 -0.43
N ILE A 32 -2.62 10.45 -0.10
CA ILE A 32 -2.67 9.00 0.12
C ILE A 32 -3.59 8.66 1.29
N PHE A 33 -3.51 9.40 2.40
CA PHE A 33 -4.36 9.18 3.56
C PHE A 33 -5.84 9.29 3.19
N ILE A 34 -6.24 10.39 2.54
CA ILE A 34 -7.64 10.61 2.17
C ILE A 34 -8.11 9.55 1.17
N ILE A 35 -7.39 9.37 0.06
CA ILE A 35 -7.81 8.46 -1.02
C ILE A 35 -7.81 7.02 -0.51
N GLY A 36 -6.71 6.59 0.09
CA GLY A 36 -6.52 5.25 0.62
C GLY A 36 -7.56 4.89 1.68
N LEU A 37 -7.90 5.82 2.57
CA LEU A 37 -8.94 5.61 3.59
C LEU A 37 -10.30 5.32 2.94
N PHE A 38 -10.73 6.15 1.98
CA PHE A 38 -12.00 5.95 1.28
C PHE A 38 -12.02 4.65 0.48
N VAL A 39 -10.94 4.36 -0.25
CA VAL A 39 -10.82 3.14 -1.07
C VAL A 39 -10.93 1.90 -0.20
N ASN A 40 -10.13 1.81 0.86
CA ASN A 40 -9.99 0.58 1.64
C ASN A 40 -11.13 0.38 2.66
N ILE A 41 -11.71 1.44 3.23
CA ILE A 41 -12.96 1.32 4.00
C ILE A 41 -14.09 0.80 3.10
N THR A 42 -14.25 1.39 1.91
CA THR A 42 -15.29 0.96 0.97
C THR A 42 -15.07 -0.49 0.54
N ALA A 43 -13.82 -0.86 0.24
CA ALA A 43 -13.46 -2.23 -0.14
C ALA A 43 -13.79 -3.21 0.98
N LEU A 44 -13.33 -2.94 2.20
CA LEU A 44 -13.58 -3.79 3.36
C LEU A 44 -15.08 -3.92 3.64
N TRP A 45 -15.84 -2.83 3.60
CA TRP A 45 -17.31 -2.86 3.76
C TRP A 45 -18.00 -3.68 2.65
N VAL A 46 -17.61 -3.50 1.40
CA VAL A 46 -18.21 -4.24 0.27
C VAL A 46 -17.91 -5.73 0.36
N PHE A 47 -16.66 -6.10 0.65
CA PHE A 47 -16.25 -7.50 0.70
C PHE A 47 -16.77 -8.21 1.96
N SER A 48 -16.87 -7.51 3.08
CA SER A 48 -17.42 -8.08 4.32
C SER A 48 -18.95 -8.10 4.32
N CYS A 49 -19.64 -7.00 4.04
CA CYS A 49 -21.08 -6.85 4.26
C CYS A 49 -21.94 -7.00 3.01
N THR A 50 -21.44 -6.61 1.82
CA THR A 50 -22.24 -6.63 0.58
C THR A 50 -22.05 -7.91 -0.24
N THR A 51 -20.90 -8.57 -0.10
CA THR A 51 -20.54 -9.75 -0.92
C THR A 51 -21.18 -11.03 -0.36
N LYS A 52 -22.36 -11.39 -0.90
CA LYS A 52 -23.17 -12.54 -0.46
C LYS A 52 -22.45 -13.91 -0.52
N LYS A 53 -21.64 -14.15 -1.57
CA LYS A 53 -20.89 -15.41 -1.75
C LYS A 53 -19.40 -15.09 -1.75
N ARG A 54 -18.74 -15.29 -0.60
CA ARG A 54 -17.30 -15.09 -0.48
C ARG A 54 -16.55 -16.19 -1.22
N THR A 55 -15.45 -15.80 -1.86
CA THR A 55 -14.51 -16.68 -2.57
C THR A 55 -13.12 -16.49 -1.98
N THR A 56 -12.15 -17.33 -2.36
CA THR A 56 -10.76 -17.21 -1.89
C THR A 56 -10.19 -15.82 -2.19
N VAL A 57 -10.35 -15.30 -3.42
CA VAL A 57 -9.91 -13.95 -3.79
C VAL A 57 -10.61 -12.86 -2.97
N THR A 58 -11.87 -13.06 -2.55
CA THR A 58 -12.56 -12.12 -1.65
C THR A 58 -11.85 -12.04 -0.30
N ILE A 59 -11.41 -13.17 0.26
CA ILE A 59 -10.67 -13.20 1.52
C ILE A 59 -9.31 -12.51 1.39
N TYR A 60 -8.58 -12.75 0.30
CA TYR A 60 -7.30 -12.08 0.04
C TYR A 60 -7.48 -10.56 -0.08
N MET A 61 -8.45 -10.09 -0.89
CA MET A 61 -8.72 -8.65 -1.05
C MET A 61 -9.19 -8.00 0.27
N MET A 62 -9.92 -8.71 1.14
CA MET A 62 -10.25 -8.19 2.48
C MET A 62 -9.00 -7.98 3.32
N ASN A 63 -8.02 -8.88 3.23
CA ASN A 63 -6.76 -8.74 3.95
C ASN A 63 -5.88 -7.64 3.36
N VAL A 64 -5.89 -7.43 2.03
CA VAL A 64 -5.21 -6.29 1.38
C VAL A 64 -5.80 -4.99 1.92
N ALA A 65 -7.12 -4.83 1.85
CA ALA A 65 -7.79 -3.64 2.37
C ALA A 65 -7.54 -3.42 3.88
N LEU A 66 -7.46 -4.50 4.67
CA LEU A 66 -7.15 -4.41 6.10
C LEU A 66 -5.71 -3.93 6.37
N VAL A 67 -4.73 -4.50 5.67
CA VAL A 67 -3.33 -4.06 5.85
C VAL A 67 -3.11 -2.64 5.32
N ASP A 68 -3.75 -2.26 4.22
CA ASP A 68 -3.70 -0.89 3.72
C ASP A 68 -4.26 0.09 4.74
N LEU A 69 -5.40 -0.22 5.38
CA LEU A 69 -5.96 0.62 6.44
C LEU A 69 -5.02 0.75 7.62
N ILE A 70 -4.44 -0.35 8.11
CA ILE A 70 -3.48 -0.32 9.22
C ILE A 70 -2.28 0.57 8.86
N PHE A 71 -1.76 0.45 7.65
CA PHE A 71 -0.61 1.22 7.20
C PHE A 71 -0.94 2.70 6.98
N ILE A 72 -2.07 3.02 6.35
CA ILE A 72 -2.54 4.39 6.13
C ILE A 72 -2.77 5.13 7.46
N MET A 73 -3.23 4.44 8.50
CA MET A 73 -3.39 5.03 9.84
C MET A 73 -2.07 5.47 10.48
N THR A 74 -0.92 5.03 9.97
CA THR A 74 0.40 5.53 10.41
C THR A 74 0.76 6.89 9.81
N LEU A 75 0.15 7.27 8.67
CA LEU A 75 0.52 8.47 7.91
C LEU A 75 0.29 9.78 8.67
N PRO A 76 -0.80 9.98 9.45
CA PRO A 76 -0.97 11.19 10.25
C PRO A 76 0.19 11.46 11.22
N PHE A 77 0.76 10.41 11.81
CA PHE A 77 1.89 10.53 12.72
C PHE A 77 3.19 10.84 11.98
N ARG A 78 3.38 10.27 10.78
CA ARG A 78 4.47 10.69 9.87
C ARG A 78 4.36 12.16 9.50
N MET A 79 3.16 12.59 9.11
CA MET A 79 2.89 13.97 8.75
C MET A 79 3.18 14.91 9.93
N PHE A 80 2.77 14.54 11.15
CA PHE A 80 3.11 15.31 12.34
C PHE A 80 4.63 15.46 12.50
N TYR A 81 5.38 14.36 12.39
CA TYR A 81 6.84 14.37 12.48
C TYR A 81 7.48 15.28 11.42
N TYR A 82 7.08 15.17 10.15
CA TYR A 82 7.60 16.04 9.08
C TYR A 82 7.19 17.51 9.21
N ALA A 83 6.11 17.83 9.92
CA ALA A 83 5.66 19.20 10.12
C ALA A 83 6.30 19.89 11.33
N LYS A 84 6.79 19.11 12.30
CA LYS A 84 7.27 19.63 13.59
C LYS A 84 8.72 19.29 13.92
N ASP A 85 9.32 18.36 13.18
CA ASP A 85 10.64 17.79 13.46
C ASP A 85 10.76 17.22 14.88
N GLU A 86 9.63 16.84 15.48
CA GLU A 86 9.53 16.31 16.85
C GLU A 86 8.63 15.06 16.89
N TRP A 87 8.96 14.13 17.78
CA TRP A 87 8.24 12.89 18.02
C TRP A 87 7.78 12.79 19.48
N PRO A 88 6.58 13.29 19.82
CA PRO A 88 6.07 13.34 21.19
C PRO A 88 5.35 12.05 21.62
N PHE A 89 5.24 11.04 20.74
CA PHE A 89 4.41 9.85 20.97
C PHE A 89 5.14 8.70 21.69
N GLY A 90 6.39 8.93 22.10
CA GLY A 90 7.21 7.95 22.82
C GLY A 90 7.88 6.90 21.94
N GLU A 91 8.89 6.25 22.51
CA GLU A 91 9.79 5.32 21.81
C GLU A 91 9.07 4.08 21.27
N TYR A 92 8.22 3.43 22.07
CA TYR A 92 7.51 2.22 21.62
C TYR A 92 6.64 2.47 20.40
N PHE A 93 5.98 3.63 20.33
CA PHE A 93 5.15 3.97 19.18
C PHE A 93 6.00 4.26 17.94
N CYS A 94 7.16 4.91 18.09
CA CYS A 94 8.15 5.07 17.02
C CYS A 94 8.59 3.71 16.46
N GLN A 95 8.91 2.76 17.34
CA GLN A 95 9.32 1.40 16.96
C GLN A 95 8.20 0.68 16.18
N ILE A 96 6.95 0.76 16.66
CA ILE A 96 5.78 0.16 15.99
C ILE A 96 5.60 0.72 14.57
N LEU A 97 5.63 2.04 14.41
CA LEU A 97 5.43 2.66 13.09
C LEU A 97 6.62 2.41 12.16
N GLY A 98 7.84 2.41 12.69
CA GLY A 98 9.03 2.01 11.96
C GLY A 98 8.92 0.58 11.44
N ALA A 99 8.52 -0.37 12.29
CA ALA A 99 8.31 -1.75 11.88
C ALA A 99 7.16 -1.93 10.88
N LEU A 100 6.11 -1.10 10.95
CA LEU A 100 5.03 -1.12 9.96
C LEU A 100 5.52 -0.77 8.54
N THR A 101 6.56 0.06 8.39
CA THR A 101 7.23 0.32 7.10
C THR A 101 7.80 -0.94 6.46
N VAL A 102 8.16 -1.92 7.30
CA VAL A 102 8.76 -3.20 6.87
C VAL A 102 7.69 -4.28 6.73
N PHE A 103 6.76 -4.30 7.67
CA PHE A 103 5.63 -5.21 7.71
C PHE A 103 4.73 -5.06 6.48
N TYR A 104 4.33 -3.83 6.15
CA TYR A 104 3.39 -3.52 5.09
C TYR A 104 3.76 -4.12 3.73
N PRO A 105 4.93 -3.80 3.13
CA PRO A 105 5.28 -4.34 1.82
C PRO A 105 5.41 -5.87 1.84
N SER A 106 5.87 -6.43 2.96
CA SER A 106 6.07 -7.86 3.13
C SER A 106 4.76 -8.63 3.05
N ILE A 107 3.76 -8.23 3.83
CA ILE A 107 2.44 -8.89 3.81
C ILE A 107 1.66 -8.57 2.53
N ALA A 108 1.74 -7.33 2.02
CA ALA A 108 1.06 -6.93 0.80
C ALA A 108 1.50 -7.80 -0.38
N LEU A 109 2.80 -8.00 -0.58
CA LEU A 109 3.33 -8.84 -1.66
C LEU A 109 2.87 -10.30 -1.59
N TRP A 110 2.82 -10.88 -0.40
CA TRP A 110 2.27 -12.23 -0.22
C TRP A 110 0.78 -12.31 -0.56
N LEU A 111 -0.01 -11.30 -0.17
CA LEU A 111 -1.42 -11.24 -0.53
C LEU A 111 -1.62 -11.09 -2.04
N LEU A 112 -0.81 -10.27 -2.72
CA LEU A 112 -0.84 -10.15 -4.18
C LEU A 112 -0.39 -11.46 -4.87
N ALA A 113 0.57 -12.18 -4.30
CA ALA A 113 0.96 -13.50 -4.78
C ALA A 113 -0.18 -14.53 -4.62
N PHE A 114 -0.92 -14.50 -3.52
CA PHE A 114 -2.11 -15.34 -3.34
C PHE A 114 -3.21 -15.02 -4.34
N ILE A 115 -3.46 -13.74 -4.64
CA ILE A 115 -4.41 -13.34 -5.68
C ILE A 115 -3.94 -13.84 -7.05
N SER A 116 -2.64 -13.76 -7.34
CA SER A 116 -2.04 -14.25 -8.58
C SER A 116 -2.15 -15.77 -8.75
N ALA A 117 -1.88 -16.52 -7.68
CA ALA A 117 -2.05 -17.96 -7.63
C ALA A 117 -3.54 -18.37 -7.78
N ASP A 118 -4.45 -17.62 -7.17
CA ASP A 118 -5.90 -17.80 -7.36
C ASP A 118 -6.29 -17.60 -8.83
N ARG A 119 -5.77 -16.57 -9.51
CA ARG A 119 -5.98 -16.37 -10.95
C ARG A 119 -5.40 -17.51 -11.79
N TYR A 120 -4.20 -17.98 -11.47
CA TYR A 120 -3.62 -19.15 -12.10
C TYR A 120 -4.56 -20.36 -11.99
N MET A 121 -5.03 -20.66 -10.78
CA MET A 121 -5.95 -21.79 -10.56
C MET A 121 -7.26 -21.62 -11.32
N ALA A 122 -7.81 -20.40 -11.38
CA ALA A 122 -9.04 -20.08 -12.10
C ALA A 122 -8.95 -20.26 -13.62
N ILE A 123 -7.77 -20.03 -14.22
CA ILE A 123 -7.58 -20.10 -15.68
C ILE A 123 -7.02 -21.44 -16.13
N VAL A 124 -6.02 -21.95 -15.43
CA VAL A 124 -5.22 -23.11 -15.86
C VAL A 124 -5.77 -24.41 -15.26
N GLN A 125 -6.41 -24.35 -14.09
CA GLN A 125 -6.81 -25.52 -13.32
C GLN A 125 -8.32 -25.58 -13.03
N PRO A 126 -9.20 -25.51 -14.06
CA PRO A 126 -10.65 -25.45 -13.87
C PRO A 126 -11.24 -26.68 -13.15
N LYS A 127 -10.55 -27.83 -13.19
CA LYS A 127 -10.91 -29.03 -12.43
C LYS A 127 -10.99 -28.76 -10.92
N TYR A 128 -10.22 -27.80 -10.42
CA TYR A 128 -10.17 -27.43 -9.00
C TYR A 128 -10.99 -26.17 -8.70
N ALA A 129 -12.00 -25.84 -9.50
CA ALA A 129 -12.86 -24.67 -9.27
C ALA A 129 -13.54 -24.65 -7.89
N LYS A 130 -13.74 -25.82 -7.25
CA LYS A 130 -14.24 -25.92 -5.87
C LYS A 130 -13.27 -25.31 -4.86
N GLU A 131 -11.96 -25.43 -5.08
CA GLU A 131 -10.92 -24.88 -4.20
C GLU A 131 -10.97 -23.34 -4.16
N LEU A 132 -11.32 -22.69 -5.28
CA LEU A 132 -11.50 -21.23 -5.36
C LEU A 132 -12.68 -20.69 -4.52
N LYS A 133 -13.50 -21.60 -3.99
CA LYS A 133 -14.60 -21.29 -3.09
C LYS A 133 -14.31 -21.72 -1.65
N ASN A 134 -13.17 -22.37 -1.39
CA ASN A 134 -12.79 -22.82 -0.06
C ASN A 134 -12.21 -21.66 0.76
N THR A 135 -13.09 -20.87 1.38
CA THR A 135 -12.70 -19.70 2.17
C THR A 135 -11.90 -20.06 3.41
N CYS A 136 -12.11 -21.24 4.00
CA CYS A 136 -11.35 -21.69 5.17
C CYS A 136 -9.85 -21.78 4.86
N LYS A 137 -9.51 -22.38 3.71
CA LYS A 137 -8.12 -22.46 3.22
C LYS A 137 -7.50 -21.08 2.99
N ALA A 138 -8.26 -20.14 2.41
CA ALA A 138 -7.78 -18.79 2.21
C ALA A 138 -7.57 -18.03 3.54
N VAL A 139 -8.48 -18.21 4.51
CA VAL A 139 -8.32 -17.63 5.85
C VAL A 139 -7.07 -18.18 6.53
N LEU A 140 -6.87 -19.50 6.49
CA LEU A 140 -5.67 -20.13 7.07
C LEU A 140 -4.39 -19.62 6.41
N ALA A 141 -4.38 -19.47 5.08
CA ALA A 141 -3.25 -18.90 4.35
C ALA A 141 -2.96 -17.45 4.78
N CYS A 142 -3.99 -16.61 4.89
CA CYS A 142 -3.83 -15.23 5.39
C CYS A 142 -3.29 -15.21 6.82
N VAL A 143 -3.89 -15.97 7.73
CA VAL A 143 -3.43 -16.07 9.14
C VAL A 143 -1.98 -16.50 9.19
N GLY A 144 -1.57 -17.48 8.38
CA GLY A 144 -0.18 -17.90 8.25
C GLY A 144 0.73 -16.75 7.85
N VAL A 145 0.40 -15.99 6.81
CA VAL A 145 1.21 -14.82 6.37
C VAL A 145 1.24 -13.73 7.44
N TRP A 146 0.13 -13.46 8.12
CA TRP A 146 0.10 -12.52 9.26
C TRP A 146 1.08 -12.95 10.35
N ILE A 147 1.01 -14.20 10.81
CA ILE A 147 1.90 -14.73 11.85
C ILE A 147 3.36 -14.67 11.38
N MET A 148 3.67 -15.19 10.19
CA MET A 148 5.03 -15.18 9.65
C MET A 148 5.61 -13.75 9.54
N THR A 149 4.82 -12.80 9.03
CA THR A 149 5.28 -11.41 8.87
C THR A 149 5.43 -10.73 10.23
N LEU A 150 4.51 -10.95 11.18
CA LEU A 150 4.63 -10.44 12.54
C LEU A 150 5.89 -10.99 13.22
N THR A 151 6.08 -12.31 13.22
CA THR A 151 7.25 -12.94 13.85
C THR A 151 8.57 -12.40 13.32
N THR A 152 8.68 -12.11 12.02
CA THR A 152 9.93 -11.58 11.43
C THR A 152 10.14 -10.08 11.65
N THR A 153 9.06 -9.32 11.90
CA THR A 153 9.12 -7.88 12.16
C THR A 153 9.17 -7.55 13.66
N THR A 154 8.74 -8.45 14.54
CA THR A 154 8.84 -8.26 16.00
C THR A 154 10.28 -8.03 16.49
N PRO A 155 11.33 -8.73 16.01
CA PRO A 155 12.70 -8.42 16.38
C PRO A 155 13.10 -6.97 16.08
N LEU A 156 12.54 -6.35 15.04
CA LEU A 156 12.78 -4.94 14.73
C LEU A 156 12.12 -3.99 15.75
N LEU A 157 11.02 -4.42 16.36
CA LEU A 157 10.39 -3.71 17.49
C LEU A 157 11.27 -3.80 18.74
N LEU A 158 11.75 -5.00 19.07
CA LEU A 158 12.33 -5.27 20.39
C LEU A 158 13.84 -5.06 20.47
N LEU A 159 14.59 -5.34 19.40
CA LEU A 159 16.06 -5.39 19.46
C LEU A 159 16.73 -4.05 19.20
N TYR A 160 16.02 -3.08 18.64
CA TYR A 160 16.64 -1.84 18.18
C TYR A 160 16.00 -0.66 18.90
N LYS A 161 16.80 0.11 19.66
CA LYS A 161 16.35 1.40 20.21
C LYS A 161 16.34 2.45 19.10
N ASP A 162 15.59 3.52 19.27
CA ASP A 162 15.74 4.66 18.37
C ASP A 162 17.12 5.30 18.60
N PRO A 163 17.93 5.53 17.55
CA PRO A 163 19.27 6.09 17.71
C PRO A 163 19.27 7.52 18.27
N ASP A 164 18.15 8.26 18.12
CA ASP A 164 17.97 9.62 18.60
C ASP A 164 17.08 9.69 19.85
N LYS A 165 16.97 8.59 20.61
CA LYS A 165 16.10 8.53 21.80
C LYS A 165 16.30 9.70 22.79
N ASP A 166 17.55 10.13 22.96
CA ASP A 166 17.94 11.17 23.92
C ASP A 166 18.03 12.58 23.27
N SER A 167 17.59 12.73 22.02
CA SER A 167 17.59 14.02 21.33
C SER A 167 16.56 14.98 21.94
N THR A 168 16.88 16.28 21.91
CA THR A 168 15.95 17.35 22.30
C THR A 168 15.78 18.34 21.15
N PRO A 169 14.62 18.38 20.46
CA PRO A 169 13.41 17.58 20.71
C PRO A 169 13.61 16.09 20.39
N ALA A 170 12.79 15.23 20.99
CA ALA A 170 12.80 13.79 20.69
C ALA A 170 12.49 13.57 19.21
N THR A 171 13.26 12.74 18.51
CA THR A 171 12.97 12.37 17.11
C THR A 171 12.61 10.89 16.98
N CYS A 172 12.28 10.46 15.76
CA CYS A 172 11.99 9.06 15.45
C CYS A 172 12.61 8.72 14.09
N LEU A 173 13.90 8.42 14.07
CA LEU A 173 14.63 8.15 12.82
C LEU A 173 14.16 6.85 12.14
N LYS A 174 13.54 5.93 12.90
CA LYS A 174 12.96 4.70 12.33
C LYS A 174 11.79 4.92 11.38
N ILE A 175 11.05 6.02 11.54
CA ILE A 175 9.90 6.31 10.67
C ILE A 175 10.31 6.99 9.37
N SER A 176 11.47 7.68 9.41
CA SER A 176 11.93 8.56 8.34
C SER A 176 12.70 7.83 7.26
N ASP A 177 13.53 6.83 7.60
CA ASP A 177 14.33 6.15 6.58
C ASP A 177 14.61 4.66 6.83
N ILE A 178 14.55 3.90 5.74
CA ILE A 178 14.93 2.48 5.67
C ILE A 178 16.43 2.28 5.94
N ILE A 179 17.23 3.34 5.78
CA ILE A 179 18.67 3.43 6.06
C ILE A 179 19.01 2.91 7.47
N TYR A 180 18.19 3.22 8.47
CA TYR A 180 18.45 2.82 9.85
C TYR A 180 18.16 1.35 10.15
N LEU A 181 17.61 0.59 9.19
CA LEU A 181 17.42 -0.85 9.32
C LEU A 181 18.67 -1.66 8.97
N LYS A 182 19.74 -1.02 8.45
CA LYS A 182 20.95 -1.69 7.96
C LYS A 182 21.61 -2.61 8.99
N ALA A 183 21.43 -2.34 10.29
CA ALA A 183 22.13 -3.00 11.40
C ALA A 183 22.01 -4.54 11.46
N VAL A 184 21.08 -5.19 10.75
CA VAL A 184 20.90 -6.66 10.83
C VAL A 184 20.89 -7.33 9.45
N ASN A 185 22.08 -7.65 8.92
CA ASN A 185 22.23 -8.21 7.58
C ASN A 185 21.43 -9.51 7.35
N VAL A 186 21.39 -10.42 8.33
CA VAL A 186 20.68 -11.71 8.18
C VAL A 186 19.16 -11.54 8.14
N LEU A 187 18.57 -10.73 9.03
CA LEU A 187 17.13 -10.46 9.02
C LEU A 187 16.72 -9.73 7.75
N ASN A 188 17.54 -8.78 7.29
CA ASN A 188 17.29 -8.03 6.06
C ASN A 188 17.42 -8.88 4.79
N LEU A 189 18.41 -9.78 4.74
CA LEU A 189 18.55 -10.74 3.65
C LEU A 189 17.38 -11.73 3.63
N THR A 190 17.00 -12.25 4.81
CA THR A 190 15.81 -13.10 4.97
C THR A 190 14.57 -12.35 4.48
N ARG A 191 14.45 -11.07 4.81
CA ARG A 191 13.35 -10.21 4.37
C ARG A 191 13.28 -10.08 2.85
N LEU A 192 14.39 -9.65 2.23
CA LEU A 192 14.47 -9.46 0.79
C LEU A 192 14.18 -10.76 0.05
N THR A 193 14.71 -11.87 0.53
CA THR A 193 14.54 -13.18 -0.11
C THR A 193 13.11 -13.71 0.08
N PHE A 194 12.64 -13.80 1.31
CA PHE A 194 11.39 -14.48 1.63
C PHE A 194 10.14 -13.64 1.39
N PHE A 195 10.19 -12.33 1.66
CA PHE A 195 9.00 -11.47 1.55
C PHE A 195 8.93 -10.66 0.26
N PHE A 196 10.01 -10.63 -0.52
CA PHE A 196 9.98 -9.99 -1.84
C PHE A 196 10.25 -10.98 -2.98
N LEU A 197 11.41 -11.65 -3.00
CA LEU A 197 11.78 -12.52 -4.12
C LEU A 197 10.83 -13.72 -4.28
N ILE A 198 10.48 -14.42 -3.19
CA ILE A 198 9.56 -15.57 -3.27
C ILE A 198 8.17 -15.16 -3.80
N PRO A 199 7.45 -14.17 -3.21
CA PRO A 199 6.19 -13.69 -3.78
C PRO A 199 6.32 -13.24 -5.23
N LEU A 200 7.40 -12.53 -5.59
CA LEU A 200 7.65 -12.08 -6.94
C LEU A 200 7.78 -13.25 -7.92
N PHE A 201 8.57 -14.27 -7.60
CA PHE A 201 8.73 -15.45 -8.46
C PHE A 201 7.45 -16.26 -8.58
N ILE A 202 6.65 -16.37 -7.51
CA ILE A 202 5.31 -17.00 -7.58
C ILE A 202 4.43 -16.24 -8.57
N MET A 203 4.39 -14.90 -8.48
CA MET A 203 3.61 -14.07 -9.39
C MET A 203 4.07 -14.23 -10.85
N ILE A 204 5.37 -14.11 -11.11
CA ILE A 204 5.94 -14.27 -12.45
C ILE A 204 5.61 -15.66 -13.01
N GLY A 205 5.84 -16.72 -12.25
CA GLY A 205 5.53 -18.09 -12.66
C GLY A 205 4.04 -18.27 -12.99
N CYS A 206 3.14 -17.75 -12.15
CA CYS A 206 1.71 -17.75 -12.41
C CYS A 206 1.39 -17.06 -13.74
N TYR A 207 1.96 -15.88 -13.98
CA TYR A 207 1.65 -15.10 -15.18
C TYR A 207 2.21 -15.71 -16.45
N LEU A 208 3.44 -16.24 -16.43
CA LEU A 208 4.02 -16.94 -17.57
C LEU A 208 3.13 -18.11 -18.01
N VAL A 209 2.68 -18.93 -17.06
CA VAL A 209 1.82 -20.09 -17.40
C VAL A 209 0.43 -19.64 -17.86
N ILE A 210 -0.15 -18.60 -17.27
CA ILE A 210 -1.44 -18.06 -17.72
C ILE A 210 -1.32 -17.53 -19.15
N ILE A 211 -0.33 -16.69 -19.43
CA ILE A 211 -0.08 -16.11 -20.75
C ILE A 211 0.14 -17.22 -21.78
N HIS A 212 0.99 -18.20 -21.47
CA HIS A 212 1.23 -19.36 -22.33
C HIS A 212 -0.07 -20.12 -22.65
N ASN A 213 -0.93 -20.38 -21.66
CA ASN A 213 -2.21 -21.07 -21.86
C ASN A 213 -3.26 -20.24 -22.62
N LEU A 214 -3.19 -18.91 -22.49
CA LEU A 214 -4.04 -17.99 -23.25
C LEU A 214 -3.63 -17.96 -24.73
N LEU A 215 -2.32 -17.86 -25.01
CA LEU A 215 -1.77 -17.81 -26.37
C LEU A 215 -1.96 -19.14 -27.13
N HIS A 216 -1.74 -20.28 -26.47
CA HIS A 216 -1.86 -21.61 -27.10
C HIS A 216 -3.29 -22.15 -27.17
N GLY A 217 -4.31 -21.32 -26.97
CA GLY A 217 -5.71 -21.74 -27.10
C GLY A 217 -6.21 -22.78 -26.09
N ARG A 218 -5.40 -23.20 -25.11
CA ARG A 218 -5.75 -24.20 -24.07
C ARG A 218 -6.91 -23.77 -23.17
N THR A 219 -7.19 -22.47 -23.15
CA THR A 219 -8.31 -21.87 -22.43
C THR A 219 -9.57 -21.71 -23.29
N SER A 220 -9.66 -22.33 -24.49
CA SER A 220 -10.78 -22.16 -25.45
C SER A 220 -12.16 -22.35 -24.82
N LYS A 221 -12.30 -23.30 -23.89
CA LYS A 221 -13.55 -23.57 -23.14
C LYS A 221 -13.98 -22.43 -22.19
N LEU A 222 -13.07 -21.51 -21.86
CA LEU A 222 -13.32 -20.43 -20.92
C LEU A 222 -14.01 -19.25 -21.61
N LYS A 223 -15.05 -18.71 -20.97
CA LYS A 223 -15.80 -17.55 -21.49
C LYS A 223 -14.84 -16.38 -21.77
N PRO A 224 -14.93 -15.69 -22.93
CA PRO A 224 -14.03 -14.58 -23.28
C PRO A 224 -13.93 -13.50 -22.19
N LYS A 225 -15.07 -13.11 -21.61
CA LYS A 225 -15.12 -12.12 -20.51
C LYS A 225 -14.31 -12.52 -19.27
N VAL A 226 -14.17 -13.83 -19.00
CA VAL A 226 -13.38 -14.33 -17.86
C VAL A 226 -11.89 -14.22 -18.18
N LYS A 227 -11.48 -14.55 -19.41
CA LYS A 227 -10.09 -14.38 -19.88
C LYS A 227 -9.66 -12.92 -19.81
N GLU A 228 -10.45 -12.03 -20.42
CA GLU A 228 -10.20 -10.59 -20.46
C GLU A 228 -10.10 -10.01 -19.04
N LYS A 229 -11.02 -10.38 -18.16
CA LYS A 229 -10.95 -9.99 -16.75
C LYS A 229 -9.67 -10.47 -16.07
N SER A 230 -9.25 -11.72 -16.29
CA SER A 230 -8.03 -12.25 -15.70
C SER A 230 -6.78 -11.54 -16.23
N ILE A 231 -6.73 -11.24 -17.53
CA ILE A 231 -5.64 -10.48 -18.15
C ILE A 231 -5.53 -9.10 -17.50
N ARG A 232 -6.66 -8.39 -17.34
CA ARG A 232 -6.66 -7.08 -16.66
C ARG A 232 -6.14 -7.16 -15.23
N ILE A 233 -6.55 -8.18 -14.47
CA ILE A 233 -6.05 -8.38 -13.09
C ILE A 233 -4.52 -8.59 -13.10
N ILE A 234 -4.01 -9.44 -13.99
CA ILE A 234 -2.58 -9.72 -14.09
C ILE A 234 -1.78 -8.46 -14.42
N ILE A 235 -2.24 -7.68 -15.41
CA ILE A 235 -1.60 -6.41 -15.78
C ILE A 235 -1.59 -5.44 -14.59
N THR A 236 -2.72 -5.28 -13.90
CA THR A 236 -2.81 -4.40 -12.73
C THR A 236 -1.82 -4.82 -11.64
N LEU A 237 -1.77 -6.09 -11.29
CA LEU A 237 -0.87 -6.61 -10.25
C LEU A 237 0.60 -6.47 -10.65
N LEU A 238 0.94 -6.76 -11.91
CA LEU A 238 2.29 -6.55 -12.45
C LEU A 238 2.73 -5.10 -12.33
N VAL A 239 1.89 -4.17 -12.80
CA VAL A 239 2.19 -2.73 -12.73
C VAL A 239 2.35 -2.28 -11.28
N GLN A 240 1.46 -2.71 -10.38
CA GLN A 240 1.54 -2.34 -8.97
C GLN A 240 2.82 -2.86 -8.31
N VAL A 241 3.23 -4.10 -8.59
CA VAL A 241 4.49 -4.66 -8.08
C VAL A 241 5.69 -3.91 -8.66
N LEU A 242 5.73 -3.71 -9.98
CA LEU A 242 6.84 -3.06 -10.67
C LEU A 242 7.00 -1.58 -10.29
N VAL A 243 5.90 -0.86 -10.10
CA VAL A 243 5.92 0.59 -9.83
C VAL A 243 6.01 0.88 -8.34
N CYS A 244 5.28 0.16 -7.48
CA CYS A 244 5.20 0.50 -6.06
C CYS A 244 6.20 -0.27 -5.20
N PHE A 245 6.37 -1.57 -5.44
CA PHE A 245 7.14 -2.43 -4.52
C PHE A 245 8.57 -2.68 -4.99
N MET A 246 8.81 -2.91 -6.28
CA MET A 246 10.16 -3.22 -6.79
C MET A 246 11.17 -2.09 -6.54
N PRO A 247 10.86 -0.80 -6.79
CA PRO A 247 11.84 0.27 -6.58
C PRO A 247 12.28 0.37 -5.12
N PHE A 248 11.33 0.20 -4.19
CA PHE A 248 11.60 0.17 -2.76
C PHE A 248 12.55 -0.96 -2.36
N HIS A 249 12.30 -2.19 -2.85
CA HIS A 249 13.16 -3.33 -2.53
C HIS A 249 14.54 -3.28 -3.22
N ILE A 250 14.61 -2.70 -4.42
CA ILE A 250 15.88 -2.46 -5.11
C ILE A 250 16.71 -1.43 -4.35
N CYS A 251 16.11 -0.30 -3.97
CA CYS A 251 16.77 0.73 -3.16
C CYS A 251 17.24 0.14 -1.82
N PHE A 252 16.41 -0.69 -1.20
CA PHE A 252 16.79 -1.39 0.02
C PHE A 252 17.97 -2.35 -0.19
N ALA A 253 17.99 -3.13 -1.28
CA ALA A 253 19.09 -4.03 -1.58
C ALA A 253 20.41 -3.28 -1.80
N PHE A 254 20.38 -2.15 -2.52
CA PHE A 254 21.56 -1.30 -2.69
C PHE A 254 22.08 -0.74 -1.37
N LEU A 255 21.18 -0.26 -0.51
CA LEU A 255 21.53 0.19 0.83
C LEU A 255 22.20 -0.90 1.67
N MET A 256 21.72 -2.14 1.57
CA MET A 256 22.30 -3.29 2.27
C MET A 256 23.69 -3.66 1.75
N LEU A 257 23.94 -3.49 0.45
CA LEU A 257 25.23 -3.81 -0.19
C LEU A 257 26.25 -2.66 -0.11
N GLY A 258 25.78 -1.42 0.06
CA GLY A 258 26.63 -0.24 0.10
C GLY A 258 27.45 -0.11 1.38
N THR A 259 28.74 0.21 1.26
CA THR A 259 29.63 0.53 2.38
C THR A 259 29.64 2.02 2.75
N GLY A 260 29.03 2.88 1.94
CA GLY A 260 29.01 4.33 2.14
C GLY A 260 28.22 4.80 3.38
N GLU A 261 28.47 6.06 3.77
CA GLU A 261 27.80 6.73 4.89
C GLU A 261 26.27 6.66 4.78
N ASN A 262 25.63 6.48 5.93
CA ASN A 262 24.17 6.41 6.09
C ASN A 262 23.50 7.80 5.95
N SER A 263 23.89 8.57 4.93
CA SER A 263 23.28 9.88 4.65
C SER A 263 21.97 9.73 3.87
N TYR A 264 21.09 10.72 4.05
CA TYR A 264 19.81 10.81 3.36
C TYR A 264 19.95 10.62 1.85
N ASN A 265 19.21 9.66 1.29
CA ASN A 265 19.17 9.42 -0.15
C ASN A 265 17.78 9.80 -0.70
N PRO A 266 17.69 10.82 -1.58
CA PRO A 266 16.44 11.19 -2.25
C PRO A 266 15.72 10.01 -2.93
N TRP A 267 16.46 9.00 -3.40
CA TRP A 267 15.89 7.78 -3.96
C TRP A 267 15.15 6.92 -2.93
N GLY A 268 15.62 6.86 -1.67
CA GLY A 268 14.94 6.14 -0.58
C GLY A 268 13.58 6.78 -0.27
N ALA A 269 13.56 8.11 -0.20
CA ALA A 269 12.35 8.91 -0.08
C ALA A 269 11.36 8.66 -1.23
N PHE A 270 11.82 8.79 -2.48
CA PHE A 270 10.99 8.61 -3.67
C PHE A 270 10.39 7.20 -3.75
N THR A 271 11.20 6.16 -3.52
CA THR A 271 10.72 4.78 -3.57
C THR A 271 9.76 4.45 -2.43
N THR A 272 9.92 5.10 -1.27
CA THR A 272 8.94 5.03 -0.17
C THR A 272 7.61 5.64 -0.58
N PHE A 273 7.59 6.80 -1.25
CA PHE A 273 6.34 7.37 -1.80
C PHE A 273 5.66 6.42 -2.79
N LEU A 274 6.43 5.80 -3.70
CA LEU A 274 5.89 4.80 -4.63
C LEU A 274 5.30 3.59 -3.90
N MET A 275 5.94 3.09 -2.85
CA MET A 275 5.40 2.00 -2.03
C MET A 275 4.08 2.42 -1.38
N ASN A 276 4.00 3.61 -0.79
CA ASN A 276 2.77 4.12 -0.17
C ASN A 276 1.62 4.29 -1.18
N LEU A 277 1.92 4.62 -2.44
CA LEU A 277 0.94 4.76 -3.51
C LEU A 277 0.14 3.46 -3.77
N SER A 278 0.72 2.29 -3.48
CA SER A 278 0.04 1.00 -3.67
C SER A 278 -1.31 0.93 -2.95
N THR A 279 -1.38 1.43 -1.72
CA THR A 279 -2.62 1.50 -0.91
C THR A 279 -3.79 2.20 -1.61
N CYS A 280 -3.52 3.13 -2.52
CA CYS A 280 -4.54 3.80 -3.33
C CYS A 280 -4.81 3.05 -4.63
N LEU A 281 -3.78 2.49 -5.27
CA LEU A 281 -3.90 1.80 -6.56
C LEU A 281 -4.69 0.49 -6.48
N ASP A 282 -4.81 -0.09 -5.29
CA ASP A 282 -5.67 -1.26 -5.06
C ASP A 282 -7.15 -1.03 -5.46
N VAL A 283 -7.60 0.23 -5.57
CA VAL A 283 -8.92 0.56 -6.15
C VAL A 283 -9.13 -0.03 -7.54
N ILE A 284 -8.08 -0.10 -8.37
CA ILE A 284 -8.12 -0.62 -9.73
C ILE A 284 -8.36 -2.14 -9.66
N LEU A 285 -7.61 -2.83 -8.81
CA LEU A 285 -7.75 -4.26 -8.57
C LEU A 285 -9.16 -4.58 -8.08
N TYR A 286 -9.64 -3.87 -7.04
CA TYR A 286 -10.97 -4.07 -6.47
C TYR A 286 -12.09 -3.83 -7.48
N TYR A 287 -11.97 -2.79 -8.31
CA TYR A 287 -12.92 -2.48 -9.38
C TYR A 287 -13.00 -3.59 -10.44
N ILE A 288 -11.85 -4.13 -10.87
CA ILE A 288 -11.82 -5.20 -11.87
C ILE A 288 -12.38 -6.51 -11.29
N VAL A 289 -12.01 -6.84 -10.04
CA VAL A 289 -12.35 -8.13 -9.43
C VAL A 289 -13.80 -8.17 -8.94
N SER A 290 -14.30 -7.11 -8.31
CA SER A 290 -15.60 -7.15 -7.61
C SER A 290 -16.67 -6.33 -8.33
N LYS A 291 -17.71 -7.03 -8.81
CA LYS A 291 -18.89 -6.37 -9.39
C LYS A 291 -19.64 -5.51 -8.38
N GLN A 292 -19.64 -5.92 -7.11
CA GLN A 292 -20.27 -5.18 -6.02
C GLN A 292 -19.50 -3.89 -5.76
N PHE A 293 -18.17 -3.93 -5.74
CA PHE A 293 -17.34 -2.74 -5.57
C PHE A 293 -17.50 -1.80 -6.77
N GLN A 294 -17.44 -2.36 -7.98
CA GLN A 294 -17.73 -1.63 -9.22
C GLN A 294 -19.09 -0.93 -9.17
N ALA A 295 -20.15 -1.63 -8.73
CA ALA A 295 -21.48 -1.04 -8.60
C ALA A 295 -21.51 0.13 -7.62
N ARG A 296 -20.83 0.02 -6.46
CA ARG A 296 -20.74 1.13 -5.49
C ARG A 296 -20.02 2.35 -6.06
N VAL A 297 -18.88 2.15 -6.72
CA VAL A 297 -18.13 3.23 -7.38
C VAL A 297 -19.00 3.91 -8.44
N ILE A 298 -19.69 3.13 -9.28
CA ILE A 298 -20.60 3.66 -10.31
C ILE A 298 -21.77 4.44 -9.67
N SER A 299 -22.39 3.91 -8.61
CA SER A 299 -23.48 4.62 -7.91
C SER A 299 -23.03 5.98 -7.37
N VAL A 300 -21.83 6.08 -6.80
CA VAL A 300 -21.27 7.35 -6.31
C VAL A 300 -21.03 8.32 -7.48
N MET A 301 -20.47 7.83 -8.60
CA MET A 301 -20.26 8.65 -9.80
C MET A 301 -21.57 9.16 -10.42
N LEU A 302 -22.59 8.29 -10.51
CA LEU A 302 -23.91 8.66 -11.01
C LEU A 302 -24.61 9.66 -10.09
N TYR A 303 -24.54 9.46 -8.78
CA TYR A 303 -25.08 10.40 -7.80
C TYR A 303 -24.40 11.77 -7.88
N ARG A 304 -23.07 11.80 -8.01
CA ARG A 304 -22.31 13.04 -8.25
C ARG A 304 -22.72 13.74 -9.55
N ASN A 305 -22.95 12.98 -10.63
CA ASN A 305 -23.44 13.54 -11.90
C ASN A 305 -24.87 14.08 -11.80
N TYR A 306 -25.73 13.40 -11.05
CA TYR A 306 -27.08 13.87 -10.74
C TYR A 306 -27.05 15.19 -9.96
N LEU A 307 -26.26 15.28 -8.87
CA LEU A 307 -26.10 16.51 -8.09
C LEU A 307 -25.57 17.67 -8.96
N ARG A 308 -24.62 17.41 -9.85
CA ARG A 308 -24.13 18.40 -10.83
C ARG A 308 -25.22 18.86 -11.81
N SER A 309 -26.12 17.97 -12.22
CA SER A 309 -27.27 18.32 -13.07
C SER A 309 -28.28 19.19 -12.32
N MET A 310 -28.62 18.81 -11.09
CA MET A 310 -29.52 19.59 -10.23
C MET A 310 -28.98 20.99 -9.92
N ARG A 311 -27.68 21.10 -9.62
CA ARG A 311 -27.02 22.39 -9.42
C ARG A 311 -27.13 23.28 -10.66
N ARG A 312 -26.89 22.74 -11.87
CA ARG A 312 -27.05 23.48 -13.14
C ARG A 312 -28.49 23.95 -13.37
N LYS A 313 -29.49 23.13 -13.06
CA LYS A 313 -30.91 23.53 -13.13
C LYS A 313 -31.26 24.65 -12.15
N SER A 314 -30.76 24.57 -10.92
CA SER A 314 -30.95 25.61 -9.90
C SER A 314 -30.34 26.95 -10.32
N PHE A 315 -29.10 26.96 -10.84
CA PHE A 315 -28.47 28.18 -11.37
C PHE A 315 -29.27 28.80 -12.52
N ARG A 316 -29.78 27.98 -13.46
CA ARG A 316 -30.63 28.48 -14.57
C ARG A 316 -31.95 29.07 -14.06
N SER A 317 -32.60 28.41 -13.10
CA SER A 317 -33.87 28.91 -12.53
C SER A 317 -33.68 30.18 -11.70
N GLY A 318 -32.59 30.29 -10.94
CA GLY A 318 -32.25 31.52 -10.19
C GLY A 318 -31.96 32.70 -11.12
N SER A 319 -31.23 32.47 -12.21
CA SER A 319 -30.98 33.48 -13.25
C SER A 319 -32.27 33.95 -13.93
N LEU A 320 -33.19 33.03 -14.26
CA LEU A 320 -34.49 33.39 -14.83
C LEU A 320 -35.34 34.22 -13.87
N ARG A 321 -35.35 33.92 -12.57
CA ARG A 321 -36.04 34.74 -11.56
C ARG A 321 -35.41 36.12 -11.37
N SER A 322 -34.08 36.22 -11.45
CA SER A 322 -33.40 37.51 -11.41
C SER A 322 -33.76 38.39 -12.61
N LEU A 323 -33.83 37.80 -13.82
CA LEU A 323 -34.24 38.51 -15.03
C LEU A 323 -35.71 38.92 -14.98
N SER A 324 -36.61 38.07 -14.46
CA SER A 324 -38.02 38.46 -14.29
C SER A 324 -38.20 39.60 -13.31
N ASN A 325 -37.46 39.61 -12.19
CA ASN A 325 -37.52 40.70 -11.22
C ASN A 325 -37.02 42.03 -11.79
N ILE A 326 -35.93 42.01 -12.58
CA ILE A 326 -35.43 43.21 -13.28
C ILE A 326 -36.49 43.75 -14.25
N ASN A 327 -37.16 42.86 -14.99
CA ASN A 327 -38.21 43.29 -15.92
C ASN A 327 -39.46 43.83 -15.20
N SER A 328 -39.78 43.35 -14.00
CA SER A 328 -40.90 43.87 -13.20
C SER A 328 -40.61 45.21 -12.53
N GLU A 329 -39.34 45.58 -12.29
CA GLU A 329 -38.96 46.90 -11.78
C GLU A 329 -38.87 47.99 -12.87
N MET A 330 -38.87 47.60 -14.15
CA MET A 330 -38.72 48.51 -15.29
C MET A 330 -40.06 48.96 -15.91
N LEU A 331 -41.18 48.38 -15.48
CA LEU A 331 -42.55 48.76 -15.83
C LEU A 331 -43.16 49.59 -14.71
#